data_AF-A0A1Y0VUJ4-F1
#
_entry.id   AF-A0A1Y0VUJ4-F1
#
_cell.length_a   1.000
_cell.length_b   1.000
_cell.length_c   1.000
_cell.angle_alpha   90.00
_cell.angle_beta   90.00
_cell.angle_gamma   90.00
#
_symmetry.space_group_name_H-M   'P 1'
#
loop_
_entity.id
_entity.type
_entity.pdbx_description
1 polymer ?
#
loop_
_entity_poly.entity_id
_entity_poly.type
_entity_poly.pdbx_seq_one_letter_code
_entity_poly.pdbx_strand_id
1 'polypeptide(L)'
;MSRLWVTGYRSYEFSIFSDQDPKLKVIQNALKRKLIEKVESGTTWIIAGPQLGTEQWSLELANELKMDYPELQTALMFPFSDFGKQWKEEKSRN
;
A
#
# COMPACT_ATOMS: atom_id res chain seq x y z
N MET A 1 9.44 -18.94 2.61
CA MET A 1 9.48 -17.54 2.12
C MET A 1 8.25 -17.29 1.27
N SER A 2 7.32 -16.44 1.74
CA SER A 2 6.07 -16.13 1.05
C SER A 2 6.03 -14.66 0.67
N ARG A 3 5.48 -14.36 -0.52
CA ARG A 3 5.36 -13.00 -1.07
C ARG A 3 3.89 -12.74 -1.40
N LEU A 4 3.36 -11.63 -0.92
CA LEU A 4 2.00 -11.19 -1.19
C LEU A 4 2.03 -10.02 -2.17
N TRP A 5 1.37 -10.20 -3.32
CA TRP A 5 1.03 -9.09 -4.21
C TRP A 5 -0.28 -8.46 -3.74
N VAL A 6 -0.28 -7.14 -3.56
CA VAL A 6 -1.46 -6.36 -3.18
C VAL A 6 -1.85 -5.45 -4.34
N THR A 7 -3.14 -5.49 -4.69
CA THR A 7 -3.75 -4.62 -5.69
C THR A 7 -5.21 -4.34 -5.29
N GLY A 8 -5.83 -3.37 -5.93
CA GLY A 8 -7.22 -3.02 -5.67
C GLY A 8 -7.61 -1.69 -6.28
N TYR A 9 -8.74 -1.19 -5.81
CA TYR A 9 -9.32 0.05 -6.31
C TYR A 9 -8.42 1.25 -6.03
N ARG A 10 -8.50 2.18 -6.97
CA ARG A 10 -7.81 3.47 -6.94
C ARG A 10 -8.54 4.43 -6.02
N SER A 11 -7.82 5.41 -5.49
CA SER A 11 -8.43 6.40 -4.58
C SER A 11 -9.64 7.12 -5.19
N TYR A 12 -9.61 7.41 -6.50
CA TYR A 12 -10.75 8.02 -7.20
C TYR A 12 -11.95 7.08 -7.36
N GLU A 13 -11.75 5.75 -7.42
CA GLU A 13 -12.84 4.76 -7.50
C GLU A 13 -13.58 4.69 -6.15
N PHE A 14 -12.89 4.97 -5.05
CA PHE A 14 -13.49 5.17 -3.73
C PHE A 14 -14.04 6.58 -3.49
N SER A 15 -13.87 7.50 -4.44
CA SER A 15 -14.13 8.93 -4.24
C SER A 15 -13.42 9.49 -2.99
N ILE A 16 -12.16 9.11 -2.79
CA ILE A 16 -11.29 9.59 -1.71
C ILE A 16 -10.21 10.48 -2.35
N PHE A 17 -10.18 11.73 -1.93
CA PHE A 17 -9.28 12.75 -2.49
C PHE A 17 -8.38 13.42 -1.45
N SER A 18 -8.53 13.06 -0.17
CA SER A 18 -7.78 13.61 0.95
C SER A 18 -7.51 12.53 1.99
N ASP A 19 -6.35 12.62 2.64
CA ASP A 19 -5.94 11.69 3.69
C ASP A 19 -6.79 11.83 4.98
N GLN A 20 -7.58 12.91 5.07
CA GLN A 20 -8.50 13.15 6.19
C GLN A 20 -9.89 12.53 5.98
N ASP A 21 -10.15 11.89 4.83
CA ASP A 21 -11.44 11.27 4.55
C ASP A 21 -11.74 10.13 5.55
N PRO A 22 -12.87 10.15 6.27
CA PRO A 22 -13.21 9.11 7.23
C PRO A 22 -13.33 7.71 6.60
N LYS A 23 -13.69 7.59 5.30
CA LYS A 23 -13.71 6.31 4.58
C LYS A 23 -12.31 5.70 4.50
N LEU A 24 -11.28 6.54 4.33
CA LEU A 24 -9.90 6.07 4.27
C LEU A 24 -9.49 5.38 5.57
N LYS A 25 -9.86 5.93 6.73
CA LYS A 25 -9.57 5.33 8.04
C LYS A 25 -10.16 3.92 8.17
N VAL A 26 -11.38 3.72 7.69
CA VAL A 26 -12.05 2.41 7.70
C VAL A 26 -11.31 1.43 6.77
N ILE A 27 -10.96 1.86 5.56
CA ILE A 27 -10.22 1.05 4.58
C ILE A 27 -8.85 0.65 5.14
N GLN A 28 -8.09 1.61 5.68
CA GLN A 28 -6.76 1.36 6.24
C GLN A 28 -6.81 0.42 7.44
N ASN A 29 -7.82 0.53 8.30
CA ASN A 29 -8.00 -0.43 9.41
C ASN A 29 -8.23 -1.85 8.89
N ALA A 30 -9.17 -2.03 7.94
CA ALA A 30 -9.44 -3.34 7.35
C ALA A 30 -8.21 -3.91 6.64
N LEU A 31 -7.48 -3.07 5.90
CA LEU A 31 -6.27 -3.45 5.18
C LEU A 31 -5.14 -3.85 6.14
N LYS A 32 -4.90 -3.06 7.21
CA LYS A 32 -3.90 -3.35 8.24
C LYS A 32 -4.17 -4.70 8.91
N ARG A 33 -5.42 -4.97 9.30
CA ARG A 33 -5.80 -6.27 9.88
C ARG A 33 -5.49 -7.42 8.94
N LYS A 34 -5.79 -7.27 7.64
CA LYS A 34 -5.48 -8.31 6.65
C LYS A 34 -3.99 -8.49 6.40
N LEU A 35 -3.20 -7.42 6.42
CA LEU A 35 -1.75 -7.51 6.32
C LEU A 35 -1.16 -8.24 7.53
N ILE A 36 -1.60 -7.91 8.75
CA ILE A 36 -1.18 -8.61 9.98
C ILE A 36 -1.48 -10.11 9.88
N GLU A 37 -2.73 -10.49 9.53
CA GLU A 37 -3.10 -11.90 9.33
C GLU A 37 -2.16 -12.62 8.33
N LYS A 38 -1.72 -11.93 7.27
CA LYS A 38 -0.82 -12.48 6.26
C LYS A 38 0.61 -12.59 6.76
N VAL A 39 1.10 -11.61 7.51
CA VAL A 39 2.43 -11.60 8.11
C VAL A 39 2.54 -12.71 9.16
N GLU A 40 1.56 -12.82 10.06
CA GLU A 40 1.50 -13.85 11.10
C GLU A 40 1.38 -15.28 10.53
N SER A 41 0.84 -15.42 9.31
CA SER A 41 0.82 -16.69 8.58
C SER A 41 2.08 -16.96 7.73
N GLY A 42 3.13 -16.16 7.88
CA GLY A 42 4.45 -16.40 7.30
C GLY A 42 4.77 -15.61 6.02
N THR A 43 4.00 -14.56 5.70
CA THR A 43 4.34 -13.62 4.61
C THR A 43 5.48 -12.72 5.04
N THR A 44 6.55 -12.69 4.24
CA THR A 44 7.75 -11.87 4.53
C THR A 44 7.97 -10.75 3.52
N TRP A 45 7.17 -10.70 2.44
CA TRP A 45 7.20 -9.61 1.45
C TRP A 45 5.80 -9.12 1.12
N ILE A 46 5.59 -7.80 1.20
CA ILE A 46 4.44 -7.11 0.63
C ILE A 46 4.90 -6.36 -0.62
N ILE A 47 4.27 -6.65 -1.74
CA ILE A 47 4.64 -6.10 -3.04
C ILE A 47 3.39 -5.45 -3.63
N ALA A 48 3.51 -4.22 -4.14
CA ALA A 48 2.43 -3.56 -4.84
C ALA A 48 2.96 -2.68 -5.98
N GLY A 49 2.06 -2.24 -6.84
CA GLY A 49 2.36 -1.24 -7.85
C GLY A 49 2.27 0.20 -7.31
N PRO A 50 2.55 1.18 -8.17
CA PRO A 50 2.54 2.60 -7.81
C PRO A 50 1.14 3.22 -7.72
N GLN A 51 0.07 2.49 -8.00
CA GLN A 51 -1.30 3.00 -8.06
C GLN A 51 -1.73 3.76 -6.80
N LEU A 52 -2.19 5.01 -6.95
CA LEU A 52 -2.89 5.73 -5.87
C LEU A 52 -4.14 4.95 -5.44
N GLY A 53 -4.27 4.64 -4.15
CA GLY A 53 -5.36 3.83 -3.60
C GLY A 53 -4.82 2.62 -2.84
N THR A 54 -5.48 1.47 -2.99
CA THR A 54 -5.17 0.26 -2.22
C THR A 54 -3.69 -0.14 -2.25
N GLU A 55 -3.01 0.01 -3.38
CA GLU A 55 -1.60 -0.38 -3.53
C GLU A 55 -0.68 0.46 -2.64
N GLN A 56 -0.70 1.78 -2.79
CA GLN A 56 0.12 2.66 -1.95
C GLN A 56 -0.26 2.58 -0.47
N TRP A 57 -1.55 2.57 -0.12
CA TRP A 57 -1.99 2.43 1.27
C TRP A 57 -1.50 1.12 1.89
N SER A 58 -1.42 0.03 1.12
CA SER A 58 -0.89 -1.23 1.62
C SER A 58 0.60 -1.17 1.93
N LEU A 59 1.38 -0.46 1.11
CA LEU A 59 2.82 -0.31 1.32
C LEU A 59 3.13 0.63 2.49
N GLU A 60 2.36 1.71 2.65
CA GLU A 60 2.43 2.61 3.82
C GLU A 60 2.21 1.82 5.11
N LEU A 61 1.10 1.08 5.20
CA LEU A 61 0.77 0.26 6.36
C LEU A 61 1.80 -0.86 6.58
N ALA A 62 2.28 -1.50 5.51
CA ALA A 62 3.30 -2.54 5.64
C ALA A 62 4.64 -1.96 6.15
N ASN A 63 4.99 -0.72 5.79
CA ASN A 63 6.18 -0.06 6.31
C ASN A 63 6.02 0.27 7.81
N GLU A 64 4.84 0.66 8.28
CA GLU A 64 4.58 0.83 9.73
C GLU A 64 4.77 -0.50 10.47
N LEU A 65 4.24 -1.60 9.92
CA LEU A 65 4.31 -2.93 10.54
C LEU A 65 5.73 -3.45 10.70
N LYS A 66 6.72 -2.94 9.97
CA LYS A 66 8.13 -3.35 10.15
C LYS A 66 8.68 -3.09 11.55
N MET A 67 8.08 -2.15 12.30
CA MET A 67 8.46 -1.91 13.69
C MET A 67 8.20 -3.14 14.57
N ASP A 68 7.11 -3.86 14.30
CA ASP A 68 6.69 -5.05 15.04
C ASP A 68 7.18 -6.35 14.37
N TYR A 69 7.41 -6.32 13.06
CA TYR A 69 7.84 -7.47 12.24
C TYR A 69 9.11 -7.12 11.43
N PRO A 70 10.31 -7.12 12.04
CA PRO A 70 11.54 -6.64 11.40
C PRO A 70 11.97 -7.42 10.14
N GLU A 71 11.52 -8.67 10.00
CA GLU A 71 11.75 -9.51 8.82
C GLU A 71 10.85 -9.17 7.62
N LEU A 72 9.83 -8.33 7.81
CA LEU A 72 8.91 -7.90 6.77
C LEU A 72 9.62 -6.95 5.79
N GLN A 73 9.56 -7.29 4.51
CA GLN A 73 10.11 -6.49 3.42
C GLN A 73 8.98 -5.93 2.57
N THR A 74 9.22 -4.76 1.96
CA THR A 74 8.27 -4.11 1.05
C THR A 74 8.94 -3.85 -0.30
N ALA A 75 8.18 -3.96 -1.38
CA ALA A 75 8.65 -3.61 -2.71
C ALA A 75 7.57 -2.85 -3.49
N LEU A 76 8.00 -1.76 -4.13
CA LEU A 76 7.20 -1.01 -5.07
C LEU A 76 7.65 -1.36 -6.49
N MET A 77 6.75 -1.90 -7.32
CA MET A 77 7.08 -2.35 -8.67
C MET A 77 6.40 -1.47 -9.73
N PHE A 78 7.20 -0.65 -10.40
CA PHE A 78 6.73 0.12 -11.54
C PHE A 78 6.56 -0.77 -12.77
N PRO A 79 5.48 -0.61 -13.56
CA PRO A 79 5.26 -1.41 -14.76
C PRO A 79 6.21 -1.05 -15.91
N PHE A 80 6.75 0.17 -15.92
CA PHE A 80 7.74 0.66 -16.90
C PHE A 80 8.46 1.91 -16.36
N SER A 81 9.63 2.24 -16.90
CA SER A 81 10.54 3.29 -16.39
C SER A 81 9.92 4.69 -16.33
N ASP A 82 8.99 4.98 -17.24
CA ASP A 82 8.39 6.30 -17.39
C ASP A 82 7.07 6.47 -16.63
N PHE A 83 6.70 5.48 -15.81
CA PHE A 83 5.46 5.50 -15.07
C PHE A 83 5.48 6.62 -14.02
N GLY A 84 4.43 7.46 -14.02
CA GLY A 84 4.30 8.60 -13.11
C GLY A 84 4.82 9.93 -13.66
N LYS A 85 5.41 9.98 -14.87
CA LYS A 85 5.88 11.25 -15.50
C LYS A 85 4.81 12.33 -15.65
N GLN A 86 3.53 11.96 -15.64
CA GLN A 86 2.40 12.89 -15.77
C GLN A 86 1.72 13.23 -14.43
N TRP A 87 2.20 12.70 -13.31
CA TRP A 87 1.62 12.98 -12.01
C TRP A 87 2.04 14.37 -11.54
N LYS A 88 1.07 15.16 -11.10
CA LYS A 88 1.35 16.48 -10.51
C LYS A 88 2.16 16.28 -9.22
N GLU A 89 3.22 17.05 -9.05
CA GLU A 89 4.20 16.95 -7.95
C GLU A 89 3.56 16.94 -6.55
N GLU A 90 2.37 17.51 -6.40
CA GLU A 90 1.61 17.52 -5.14
C GLU A 90 1.24 16.12 -4.62
N LYS A 91 1.30 15.08 -5.47
CA LYS A 91 1.07 13.67 -5.10
C LYS A 91 2.35 12.81 -5.02
N SER A 92 3.51 13.43 -5.14
CA SER A 92 4.82 12.76 -5.01
C SER A 92 5.39 13.06 -3.63
N ARG A 93 4.91 12.36 -2.60
CA ARG A 93 5.58 12.35 -1.30
C ARG A 93 6.49 11.12 -1.24
N ASN A 94 7.80 11.40 -1.32
CA ASN A 94 8.87 10.48 -0.91
C ASN A 94 8.82 10.23 0.59
#